data_AF-A0A7W8VYD5-F1
#
_entry.id   AF-A0A7W8VYD5-F1
#
_cell.length_a   1.000
_cell.length_b   1.000
_cell.length_c   1.000
_cell.angle_alpha   90.00
_cell.angle_beta   90.00
_cell.angle_gamma   90.00
#
_symmetry.space_group_name_H-M   'P 1'
#
loop_
_entity.id
_entity.type
_entity.pdbx_description
1 polymer ?
#
loop_
_entity_poly.entity_id
_entity_poly.type
_entity_poly.pdbx_seq_one_letter_code
_entity_poly.pdbx_strand_id
1 'polypeptide(L)'
;MTRFAISRCCEPPLASNPMPDAFHRQFEFIPNQFCITSLSSDALTGWTVLHEALEKTLDSKTGDGIALVASQVNSCRYCLSAYTI
;
A
#
# COMPACT_ATOMS: atom_id res chain seq x y z
N MET A 1 -2.48 10.15 7.79
CA MET A 1 -1.49 10.00 8.87
C MET A 1 -2.03 9.02 9.89
N THR A 2 -1.22 8.05 10.29
CA THR A 2 -1.57 7.03 11.29
C THR A 2 -1.57 7.60 12.70
N ARG A 3 -2.22 6.89 13.62
CA ARG A 3 -2.15 7.17 15.06
C ARG A 3 -0.91 6.60 15.73
N PHE A 4 -0.22 5.68 15.06
CA PHE A 4 1.01 5.05 15.53
C PHE A 4 2.20 5.64 14.78
N ALA A 5 3.35 5.72 15.46
CA ALA A 5 4.59 6.15 14.86
C ALA A 5 4.98 5.15 13.75
N ILE A 6 5.09 5.66 12.54
CA ILE A 6 5.68 4.91 11.43
C ILE A 6 7.15 5.33 11.45
N SER A 7 8.04 4.40 11.83
CA SER A 7 9.47 4.60 11.54
C SER A 7 9.62 4.81 10.05
N ARG A 8 10.46 5.76 9.63
CA ARG A 8 10.61 6.06 8.21
C ARG A 8 10.91 4.74 7.50
N CYS A 9 10.25 4.43 6.38
CA CYS A 9 10.47 3.17 5.65
C CYS A 9 11.96 2.86 5.37
N CYS A 10 12.82 3.89 5.40
CA CYS A 10 14.26 3.83 5.22
C CYS A 10 15.08 3.62 6.52
N GLU A 11 14.46 3.48 7.70
CA GLU A 11 15.15 3.21 8.96
C GLU A 11 15.18 1.69 9.26
N PRO A 12 16.29 1.14 9.78
CA PRO A 12 16.37 -0.26 10.19
C PRO A 12 15.34 -0.62 11.28
N PRO A 13 14.75 -1.84 11.27
CA PRO A 13 15.08 -2.99 10.42
C PRO A 13 14.32 -3.03 9.08
N LEU A 14 13.52 -2.01 8.76
CA LEU A 14 12.69 -1.97 7.55
C LEU A 14 13.51 -1.84 6.27
N ALA A 15 14.65 -1.15 6.34
CA ALA A 15 15.64 -1.04 5.27
C ALA A 15 16.27 -2.38 4.84
N SER A 16 16.11 -3.44 5.65
CA SER A 16 16.58 -4.81 5.33
C SER A 16 15.59 -5.61 4.48
N ASN A 17 14.38 -5.10 4.26
CA ASN A 17 13.42 -5.71 3.33
C ASN A 17 13.78 -5.29 1.89
N PRO A 18 13.71 -6.19 0.90
CA PRO A 18 13.91 -5.84 -0.52
C PRO A 18 12.70 -5.10 -1.13
N MET A 19 11.56 -5.11 -0.44
CA MET A 19 10.28 -4.54 -0.90
C MET A 19 10.25 -3.00 -0.99
N PRO A 20 10.76 -2.22 -0.02
CA PRO A 20 10.86 -0.76 -0.11
C PRO A 20 11.54 -0.26 -1.40
N ASP A 21 12.62 -0.93 -1.83
CA ASP A 21 13.33 -0.56 -3.07
C ASP A 21 12.50 -0.85 -4.32
N ALA A 22 11.74 -1.93 -4.34
CA ALA A 22 10.84 -2.26 -5.46
C ALA A 22 9.73 -1.20 -5.60
N PHE A 23 9.11 -0.78 -4.49
CA PHE A 23 8.09 0.26 -4.50
C PHE A 23 8.65 1.64 -4.85
N HIS A 24 9.82 1.99 -4.33
CA HIS A 24 10.47 3.26 -4.65
C HIS A 24 10.80 3.38 -6.15
N ARG A 25 11.18 2.28 -6.80
CA ARG A 25 11.37 2.25 -8.27
C ARG A 25 10.07 2.40 -9.05
N GLN A 26 8.95 1.92 -8.52
CA GLN A 26 7.67 1.94 -9.21
C GLN A 26 6.95 3.28 -9.07
N PHE A 27 7.03 3.91 -7.91
CA PHE A 27 6.21 5.08 -7.57
C PHE A 27 7.02 6.36 -7.31
N GLU A 28 8.36 6.31 -7.37
CA GLU A 28 9.29 7.39 -6.99
C GLU A 28 9.20 7.85 -5.51
N PHE A 29 8.24 7.31 -4.76
CA PHE A 29 8.08 7.43 -3.32
C PHE A 29 7.54 6.10 -2.76
N ILE A 30 7.59 5.93 -1.44
CA ILE A 30 7.02 4.74 -0.79
C ILE A 30 5.67 5.13 -0.17
N PRO A 31 4.54 4.54 -0.62
CA PRO A 31 3.24 4.82 -0.03
C PRO A 31 3.20 4.45 1.46
N ASN A 32 2.56 5.30 2.28
CA ASN A 32 2.51 5.10 3.73
C ASN A 32 1.92 3.74 4.15
N GLN A 33 1.01 3.17 3.35
CA GLN A 33 0.45 1.83 3.60
C GLN A 33 1.54 0.76 3.69
N PHE A 34 2.53 0.79 2.79
CA PHE A 34 3.63 -0.18 2.80
C PHE A 34 4.57 0.05 3.99
N CYS A 35 4.74 1.28 4.45
CA CYS A 35 5.49 1.56 5.68
C CYS A 35 4.80 1.01 6.94
N ILE A 36 3.47 0.98 6.96
CA ILE A 36 2.72 0.46 8.11
C ILE A 36 2.73 -1.07 8.10
N THR A 37 2.44 -1.69 6.96
CA THR A 37 2.37 -3.15 6.87
C THR A 37 3.74 -3.80 7.06
N SER A 38 4.82 -3.11 6.67
CA SER A 38 6.20 -3.60 6.87
C SER A 38 6.65 -3.66 8.33
N LEU A 39 5.90 -3.09 9.28
CA LEU A 39 6.13 -3.33 10.72
C LEU A 39 6.02 -4.81 11.11
N SER A 40 5.39 -5.64 10.27
CA SER A 40 5.36 -7.10 10.40
C SER A 40 5.55 -7.76 9.03
N SER A 41 6.52 -8.67 8.92
CA SER A 41 6.78 -9.40 7.67
C SER A 41 5.57 -10.20 7.19
N ASP A 42 4.81 -10.78 8.12
CA ASP A 42 3.62 -11.57 7.80
C ASP A 42 2.48 -10.67 7.31
N ALA A 43 2.31 -9.50 7.94
CA ALA A 43 1.30 -8.53 7.53
C ALA A 43 1.61 -7.95 6.13
N LEU A 44 2.89 -7.63 5.86
CA LEU A 44 3.34 -7.17 4.56
C LEU A 44 3.11 -8.25 3.49
N THR A 45 3.52 -9.49 3.77
CA THR A 45 3.33 -10.62 2.84
C THR A 45 1.86 -10.85 2.53
N GLY A 46 1.01 -10.92 3.56
CA GLY A 46 -0.43 -11.13 3.40
C GLY A 46 -1.09 -10.01 2.59
N TRP A 47 -0.69 -8.76 2.82
CA TRP A 47 -1.18 -7.62 2.06
C TRP A 47 -0.81 -7.69 0.58
N THR A 48 0.46 -7.96 0.28
CA THR A 48 0.95 -8.03 -1.11
C THR A 48 0.33 -9.19 -1.87
N VAL A 49 0.29 -10.39 -1.28
CA VAL A 49 -0.28 -11.58 -1.93
C VAL A 49 -1.78 -11.40 -2.23
N LEU A 50 -2.51 -10.74 -1.34
CA LEU A 50 -3.92 -10.39 -1.58
C LEU A 50 -4.05 -9.49 -2.80
N HIS A 51 -3.26 -8.41 -2.88
CA HIS A 51 -3.31 -7.48 -4.00
C HIS A 51 -2.91 -8.16 -5.33
N GLU A 52 -1.83 -8.92 -5.35
CA GLU A 52 -1.39 -9.68 -6.54
C GLU A 52 -2.47 -10.66 -7.04
N ALA A 53 -3.24 -11.26 -6.14
CA ALA A 53 -4.34 -12.15 -6.52
C ALA A 53 -5.52 -11.37 -7.16
N LEU A 54 -5.83 -10.18 -6.63
CA LEU A 54 -6.90 -9.33 -7.16
C LEU A 54 -6.55 -8.75 -8.54
N GLU A 55 -5.29 -8.36 -8.74
CA GLU A 55 -4.78 -7.83 -10.02
C GLU A 55 -4.87 -8.83 -11.18
N LYS A 56 -4.92 -10.15 -10.88
CA LYS A 56 -5.08 -11.20 -11.91
C LYS A 56 -6.53 -11.35 -12.38
N THR A 57 -7.50 -10.86 -11.61
CA THR A 57 -8.93 -11.10 -11.85
C THR A 57 -9.60 -9.93 -12.55
N LEU A 58 -9.18 -8.70 -12.23
CA LEU A 58 -9.74 -7.46 -12.76
C LEU A 58 -8.65 -6.67 -13.48
N ASP A 59 -9.00 -6.00 -14.58
CA ASP A 59 -8.10 -5.00 -15.16
C ASP A 59 -7.94 -3.81 -14.19
N SER A 60 -6.81 -3.10 -14.30
CA SER A 60 -6.45 -2.02 -13.37
C SER A 60 -7.51 -0.92 -13.31
N LYS A 61 -8.09 -0.53 -14.45
CA LYS A 61 -9.11 0.53 -14.49
C LYS A 61 -10.37 0.13 -13.74
N THR A 62 -10.83 -1.11 -13.92
CA THR A 62 -11.99 -1.63 -13.19
C THR A 62 -11.70 -1.79 -11.71
N GLY A 63 -10.53 -2.34 -11.35
CA GLY A 63 -10.09 -2.50 -9.97
C GLY A 63 -10.00 -1.16 -9.22
N ASP A 64 -9.34 -0.17 -9.81
CA ASP A 64 -9.17 1.16 -9.23
C ASP A 64 -10.50 1.90 -9.11
N GLY A 65 -11.40 1.74 -10.09
CA GLY A 65 -12.76 2.31 -10.02
C GLY A 65 -13.58 1.74 -8.86
N ILE A 66 -13.53 0.42 -8.65
CA ILE A 66 -14.18 -0.23 -7.49
C ILE A 66 -13.55 0.28 -6.19
N ALA A 67 -12.23 0.35 -6.13
CA ALA A 67 -11.50 0.82 -4.95
C ALA A 67 -11.84 2.28 -4.62
N LEU A 68 -11.97 3.16 -5.63
CA LEU A 68 -12.37 4.55 -5.45
C LEU A 68 -13.78 4.67 -4.86
N VAL A 69 -14.76 3.97 -5.42
CA VAL A 69 -16.16 3.99 -4.92
C VAL A 69 -16.23 3.41 -3.50
N ALA A 70 -15.56 2.29 -3.25
CA ALA A 70 -15.50 1.71 -1.91
C ALA A 70 -14.85 2.69 -0.91
N SER A 71 -13.82 3.43 -1.34
CA SER A 71 -13.15 4.44 -0.51
C SER A 71 -14.07 5.63 -0.19
N GLN A 72 -14.89 6.07 -1.14
CA GLN A 72 -15.90 7.13 -0.94
C GLN A 72 -16.96 6.70 0.08
N VAL A 73 -17.56 5.52 -0.12
CA VAL A 73 -18.60 4.99 0.78
C VAL A 73 -18.09 4.83 2.21
N ASN A 74 -16.85 4.37 2.37
CA ASN A 74 -16.23 4.19 3.68
C ASN A 74 -15.58 5.47 4.24
N SER A 75 -15.65 6.61 3.53
CA SER A 75 -14.98 7.86 3.92
C SER A 75 -13.49 7.67 4.25
N CYS A 76 -12.81 6.75 3.55
CA CYS A 76 -11.40 6.47 3.79
C CYS A 76 -10.53 7.55 3.12
N ARG A 77 -10.07 8.54 3.89
CA ARG A 77 -9.26 9.66 3.35
C ARG A 77 -7.97 9.21 2.65
N TYR A 78 -7.26 8.23 3.22
CA TYR A 78 -6.02 7.74 2.63
C TYR A 78 -6.29 7.00 1.31
N CYS A 79 -7.27 6.11 1.31
CA CYS A 79 -7.65 5.34 0.14
C CYS A 79 -8.15 6.25 -0.99
N LEU A 80 -8.97 7.26 -0.66
CA LEU A 80 -9.37 8.30 -1.61
C LEU A 80 -8.16 8.98 -2.23
N SER A 81 -7.20 9.46 -1.43
CA SER A 81 -6.01 10.09 -2.00
C SER A 81 -5.17 9.16 -2.87
N ALA A 82 -5.22 7.84 -2.62
CA ALA A 82 -4.47 6.85 -3.39
C ALA A 82 -5.12 6.53 -4.75
N TYR A 83 -6.46 6.58 -4.85
CA TYR A 83 -7.21 6.17 -6.05
C TYR A 83 -7.83 7.34 -6.85
N THR A 84 -7.56 8.60 -6.47
CA THR A 84 -8.06 9.79 -7.20
C THR A 84 -6.97 10.46 -8.05
N ILE A 85 -5.80 9.82 -8.20
CA ILE A 85 -4.67 10.33 -8.99
C ILE A 85 -4.85 9.97 -10.46
#